data_AF-A0A930UZY3-F1
#
_entry.id   AF-A0A930UZY3-F1
#
_cell.length_a   1.000
_cell.length_b   1.000
_cell.length_c   1.000
_cell.angle_alpha   90.00
_cell.angle_beta   90.00
_cell.angle_gamma   90.00
#
_symmetry.space_group_name_H-M   'P 1'
#
loop_
_entity.id
_entity.type
_entity.pdbx_description
1 polymer ?
#
loop_
_entity_poly.entity_id
_entity_poly.type
_entity_poly.pdbx_seq_one_letter_code
_entity_poly.pdbx_strand_id
1 'polypeptide(L)'
;MHRSLRLVTTLLVASLTVALAHPASAAPGASGVAARRADSGVHISRSSFEGADALRAGRKEQVRVRRDRVWLAGSHATRRYQGSQYDVGRWTSPWVGTPYGLRQLVASWEARTPGNSWIEVQVKGRTADGRASSWDVLGRWARDDRFVHRTSWSPQSDDLASVSVDTWKASTPLTSYRLRVSLMRKVGARSKPPSLGFVGAMASRLPSGDRPTSKPGVVAKAGGTVLDVPRYSQMVHDGDYSRWGGGGEAWCSPTSTSMVLGYYGDLPPASAYSWVKKPHPARFVDYAARMTYDHDYDGTGNWPFNTAYAAGLTGHAFVTRLPDLRLAERLIKVGIPVVVSIAFGKGDLPNAPISASNGHLVVIVGFTKAGDVVVNDPAADSASGVRRTYDRARFEDAWLPTSGGLAYVIHDDAHPLPAALP
;
A
#
# COMPACT_ATOMS: atom_id res chain seq x y z
N MET A 1 -36.76 -6.01 -38.59
CA MET A 1 -36.04 -7.27 -38.28
C MET A 1 -34.64 -7.15 -38.85
N HIS A 2 -33.62 -7.10 -37.98
CA HIS A 2 -32.26 -7.66 -38.15
C HIS A 2 -31.39 -7.13 -37.01
N ARG A 3 -31.17 -8.01 -36.02
CA ARG A 3 -30.23 -7.82 -34.91
C ARG A 3 -28.85 -8.22 -35.40
N SER A 4 -27.85 -7.37 -35.17
CA SER A 4 -26.43 -7.71 -35.33
C SER A 4 -25.81 -7.85 -33.94
N LEU A 5 -25.56 -9.10 -33.53
CA LEU A 5 -24.69 -9.42 -32.39
C LEU A 5 -23.24 -9.09 -32.79
N ARG A 6 -22.52 -8.34 -31.94
CA ARG A 6 -21.06 -8.30 -31.96
C ARG A 6 -20.55 -9.12 -30.77
N LEU A 7 -19.93 -10.25 -31.10
CA LEU A 7 -19.14 -11.07 -30.18
C LEU A 7 -17.85 -10.30 -29.83
N VAL A 8 -17.53 -10.25 -28.53
CA VAL A 8 -16.22 -9.80 -28.02
C VAL A 8 -15.38 -11.05 -27.79
N THR A 9 -14.26 -11.17 -28.51
CA THR A 9 -13.34 -12.29 -28.39
C THR A 9 -12.23 -11.95 -27.41
N THR A 10 -12.13 -12.73 -26.34
CA THR A 10 -11.07 -12.70 -25.33
C THR A 10 -9.79 -13.33 -25.90
N LEU A 11 -8.68 -12.59 -25.95
CA LEU A 11 -7.37 -13.15 -26.32
C LEU A 11 -6.62 -13.61 -25.06
N LEU A 12 -6.41 -14.93 -24.99
CA LEU A 12 -5.51 -15.62 -24.06
C LEU A 12 -4.13 -15.72 -24.74
N VAL A 13 -3.07 -15.17 -24.15
CA VAL A 13 -1.69 -15.37 -24.64
C VAL A 13 -1.02 -16.44 -23.78
N ALA A 14 -0.87 -17.64 -24.35
CA ALA A 14 -0.05 -18.72 -23.83
C ALA A 14 1.42 -18.50 -24.24
N SER A 15 2.36 -18.61 -23.30
CA SER A 15 3.80 -18.57 -23.59
C SER A 15 4.40 -19.96 -23.45
N LEU A 16 4.99 -20.43 -24.55
CA LEU A 16 5.60 -21.75 -24.77
C LEU A 16 6.95 -21.89 -24.04
N THR A 17 7.15 -22.99 -23.34
CA THR A 17 8.43 -23.44 -22.78
C THR A 17 9.22 -24.25 -23.82
N VAL A 18 10.48 -23.87 -24.08
CA VAL A 18 11.43 -24.71 -24.82
C VAL A 18 12.56 -25.11 -23.87
N ALA A 19 12.69 -26.42 -23.68
CA ALA A 19 13.79 -27.07 -22.96
C ALA A 19 14.93 -27.40 -23.95
N LEU A 20 16.18 -27.10 -23.57
CA LEU A 20 17.36 -27.64 -24.24
C LEU A 20 18.38 -28.13 -23.20
N ALA A 21 18.86 -29.35 -23.43
CA ALA A 21 19.77 -30.11 -22.58
C ALA A 21 21.23 -29.66 -22.73
N HIS A 22 22.00 -29.85 -21.65
CA HIS A 22 23.43 -29.54 -21.53
C HIS A 22 24.32 -30.68 -22.06
N PRO A 23 25.61 -30.39 -22.33
CA PRO A 23 26.70 -31.29 -21.97
C PRO A 23 27.58 -30.72 -20.84
N ALA A 24 27.96 -31.59 -19.90
CA ALA A 24 29.05 -31.40 -18.92
C ALA A 24 30.42 -31.53 -19.64
N SER A 25 31.60 -31.14 -19.16
CA SER A 25 32.14 -30.80 -17.83
C SER A 25 33.54 -30.20 -18.05
N ALA A 26 34.00 -29.31 -17.16
CA ALA A 26 35.38 -29.28 -16.65
C ALA A 26 35.56 -28.15 -15.60
N ALA A 27 35.85 -28.54 -14.37
CA ALA A 27 36.52 -27.72 -13.35
C ALA A 27 37.95 -28.31 -13.19
N PRO A 28 38.98 -27.61 -12.64
CA PRO A 28 38.88 -26.84 -11.40
C PRO A 28 39.73 -25.56 -11.30
N GLY A 29 39.32 -24.68 -10.38
CA GLY A 29 40.11 -23.54 -9.93
C GLY A 29 39.57 -23.07 -8.58
N ALA A 30 39.93 -23.79 -7.52
CA ALA A 30 39.57 -23.44 -6.15
C ALA A 30 40.24 -22.12 -5.75
N SER A 31 39.44 -21.06 -5.67
CA SER A 31 39.72 -19.87 -4.87
C SER A 31 38.45 -19.53 -4.11
N GLY A 32 38.58 -19.50 -2.77
CA GLY A 32 37.48 -19.50 -1.83
C GLY A 32 36.57 -18.29 -1.97
N VAL A 33 35.46 -18.46 -2.68
CA VAL A 33 34.25 -17.68 -2.46
C VAL A 33 33.41 -18.49 -1.50
N ALA A 34 33.41 -18.10 -0.22
CA ALA A 34 32.39 -18.54 0.71
C ALA A 34 31.03 -18.24 0.06
N ALA A 35 30.36 -19.28 -0.45
CA ALA A 35 29.01 -19.19 -0.93
C ALA A 35 28.18 -18.61 0.21
N ARG A 36 27.81 -17.33 0.10
CA ARG A 36 26.87 -16.71 1.02
C ARG A 36 25.63 -17.59 1.00
N ARG A 37 25.35 -18.30 2.11
CA ARG A 37 24.08 -19.00 2.29
C ARG A 37 22.97 -18.06 1.83
N ALA A 38 22.14 -18.52 0.89
CA ALA A 38 20.96 -17.77 0.50
C ALA A 38 20.16 -17.49 1.78
N ASP A 39 20.05 -16.21 2.12
CA ASP A 39 19.32 -15.74 3.27
C ASP A 39 17.85 -16.13 3.11
N SER A 40 17.43 -17.16 3.84
CA SER A 40 16.08 -17.74 3.81
C SER A 40 15.12 -17.07 4.78
N GLY A 41 15.57 -16.04 5.50
CA GLY A 41 14.77 -15.30 6.46
C GLY A 41 13.77 -14.35 5.79
N VAL A 42 12.64 -14.11 6.46
CA VAL A 42 11.81 -12.94 6.18
C VAL A 42 12.38 -11.76 6.94
N HIS A 43 12.87 -10.79 6.19
CA HIS A 43 13.38 -9.54 6.73
C HIS A 43 12.43 -8.42 6.35
N ILE A 44 11.87 -7.78 7.36
CA ILE A 44 10.95 -6.65 7.23
C ILE A 44 11.46 -5.61 8.21
N SER A 45 11.62 -4.37 7.74
CA SER A 45 11.81 -3.23 8.62
C SER A 45 11.03 -2.03 8.10
N ARG A 46 10.47 -1.28 9.04
CA ARG A 46 9.79 -0.02 8.82
C ARG A 46 10.63 1.07 9.45
N SER A 47 10.78 2.16 8.71
CA SER A 47 11.37 3.39 9.25
C SER A 47 10.52 4.56 8.85
N SER A 48 10.40 5.52 9.76
CA SER A 48 9.57 6.70 9.57
C SER A 48 10.19 7.95 10.16
N PHE A 49 9.82 9.08 9.58
CA PHE A 49 10.19 10.41 10.01
C PHE A 49 8.90 11.16 10.34
N GLU A 50 8.66 11.34 11.63
CA GLU A 50 7.47 11.99 12.20
C GLU A 50 7.86 12.79 13.43
N GLY A 51 7.14 13.86 13.71
CA GLY A 51 7.49 14.78 14.77
C GLY A 51 8.63 15.71 14.37
N ALA A 52 8.74 16.84 15.07
CA ALA A 52 9.64 17.90 14.63
C ALA A 52 11.12 17.50 14.61
N ASP A 53 11.58 16.61 15.51
CA ASP A 53 12.99 16.24 15.59
C ASP A 53 13.42 15.31 14.45
N ALA A 54 12.64 14.26 14.15
CA ALA A 54 12.91 13.39 13.02
C ALA A 54 12.82 14.15 11.68
N LEU A 55 11.84 15.06 11.55
CA LEU A 55 11.73 15.91 10.37
C LEU A 55 12.86 16.95 10.27
N ARG A 56 13.40 17.45 11.40
CA ARG A 56 14.55 18.36 11.41
C ARG A 56 15.84 17.68 10.97
N ALA A 57 15.99 16.38 11.23
CA ALA A 57 17.15 15.60 10.78
C ALA A 57 17.27 15.48 9.25
N GLY A 58 16.15 15.64 8.52
CA GLY A 58 16.18 15.66 7.05
C GLY A 58 16.79 16.92 6.47
N ARG A 59 17.42 16.79 5.29
CA ARG A 59 17.89 17.93 4.50
C ARG A 59 16.71 18.68 3.92
N LYS A 60 16.70 20.01 4.06
CA LYS A 60 15.60 20.91 3.72
C LYS A 60 16.03 21.89 2.64
N GLU A 61 15.24 22.01 1.59
CA GLU A 61 15.44 22.97 0.49
C GLU A 61 14.12 23.70 0.25
N GLN A 62 14.05 25.01 0.50
CA GLN A 62 12.80 25.78 0.34
C GLN A 62 11.61 25.23 1.17
N VAL A 63 11.91 24.51 2.26
CA VAL A 63 10.94 24.02 3.23
C VAL A 63 11.41 24.31 4.65
N ARG A 64 10.49 24.32 5.61
CA ARG A 64 10.78 24.51 7.04
C ARG A 64 9.96 23.58 7.91
N VAL A 65 10.50 23.17 9.05
CA VAL A 65 9.77 22.37 10.03
C VAL A 65 9.09 23.30 11.03
N ARG A 66 7.78 23.15 11.22
CA ARG A 66 6.98 23.91 12.20
C ARG A 66 5.76 23.09 12.62
N ARG A 67 5.48 23.03 13.92
CA ARG A 67 4.34 22.28 14.49
C ARG A 67 4.32 20.84 13.95
N ASP A 68 5.44 20.15 14.12
CA ASP A 68 5.62 18.74 13.74
C ASP A 68 5.36 18.41 12.27
N ARG A 69 5.52 19.40 11.38
CA ARG A 69 5.31 19.24 9.93
C ARG A 69 6.36 19.98 9.14
N VAL A 70 6.69 19.45 7.96
CA VAL A 70 7.45 20.15 6.92
C VAL A 70 6.49 20.99 6.10
N TRP A 71 6.73 22.29 5.99
CA TRP A 71 5.95 23.23 5.20
C TRP A 71 6.77 23.77 4.04
N LEU A 72 6.13 23.95 2.88
CA LEU A 72 6.70 24.76 1.81
C LEU A 72 6.97 26.19 2.31
N ALA A 73 8.20 26.68 2.14
CA ALA A 73 8.68 27.91 2.77
C ALA A 73 9.17 29.00 1.80
N GLY A 74 9.40 28.69 0.52
CA GLY A 74 9.89 29.65 -0.46
C GLY A 74 9.43 29.36 -1.90
N SER A 75 9.50 30.37 -2.76
CA SER A 75 9.04 30.37 -4.17
C SER A 75 10.18 30.55 -5.17
N HIS A 76 11.42 30.32 -4.77
CA HIS A 76 12.59 30.63 -5.61
C HIS A 76 12.90 29.52 -6.63
N ALA A 77 12.53 28.28 -6.31
CA ALA A 77 12.66 27.16 -7.24
C ALA A 77 11.27 26.83 -7.82
N THR A 78 11.20 26.66 -9.13
CA THR A 78 9.97 26.28 -9.82
C THR A 78 10.12 24.96 -10.56
N ARG A 79 9.00 24.27 -10.75
CA ARG A 79 8.88 23.08 -11.61
C ARG A 79 7.66 23.23 -12.50
N ARG A 80 7.82 22.92 -13.79
CA ARG A 80 6.69 22.78 -14.71
C ARG A 80 6.14 21.35 -14.63
N TYR A 81 4.82 21.23 -14.50
CA TYR A 81 4.11 19.96 -14.51
C TYR A 81 2.70 20.15 -15.11
N GLN A 82 2.33 19.31 -16.08
CA GLN A 82 1.04 19.38 -16.80
C GLN A 82 0.67 20.83 -17.22
N GLY A 83 1.61 21.52 -17.86
CA GLY A 83 1.40 22.89 -18.37
C GLY A 83 1.38 24.01 -17.32
N SER A 84 1.37 23.71 -16.02
CA SER A 84 1.43 24.71 -14.94
C SER A 84 2.82 24.81 -14.32
N GLN A 85 3.18 26.00 -13.81
CA GLN A 85 4.36 26.19 -12.96
C GLN A 85 3.99 26.10 -11.47
N TYR A 86 4.86 25.45 -10.71
CA TYR A 86 4.72 25.25 -9.27
C TYR A 86 5.97 25.73 -8.54
N ASP A 87 5.78 26.47 -7.44
CA ASP A 87 6.78 26.62 -6.39
C ASP A 87 7.12 25.22 -5.86
N VAL A 88 8.40 24.92 -5.67
CA VAL A 88 8.84 23.62 -5.15
C VAL A 88 9.78 23.77 -3.97
N GLY A 89 9.50 22.98 -2.92
CA GLY A 89 10.43 22.74 -1.81
C GLY A 89 10.61 21.25 -1.60
N ARG A 90 11.78 20.85 -1.11
CA ARG A 90 12.16 19.45 -0.93
C ARG A 90 12.62 19.16 0.48
N TRP A 91 12.15 18.04 0.99
CA TRP A 91 12.67 17.41 2.19
C TRP A 91 13.27 16.06 1.80
N THR A 92 14.49 15.77 2.24
CA THR A 92 15.18 14.50 1.96
C THR A 92 15.62 13.87 3.27
N SER A 93 15.25 12.61 3.49
CA SER A 93 15.63 11.89 4.70
C SER A 93 17.14 11.66 4.78
N PRO A 94 17.68 11.45 5.99
CA PRO A 94 18.93 10.70 6.16
C PRO A 94 18.87 9.34 5.45
N TRP A 95 20.03 8.70 5.27
CA TRP A 95 20.09 7.31 4.82
C TRP A 95 19.58 6.38 5.92
N VAL A 96 18.71 5.45 5.55
CA VAL A 96 18.21 4.37 6.40
C VAL A 96 18.93 3.09 6.00
N GLY A 97 19.61 2.45 6.95
CA GLY A 97 20.33 1.20 6.73
C GLY A 97 19.41 -0.02 6.72
N THR A 98 19.68 -0.98 5.83
CA THR A 98 18.98 -2.26 5.73
C THR A 98 20.03 -3.39 5.66
N PRO A 99 20.45 -3.95 6.80
CA PRO A 99 21.60 -4.87 6.87
C PRO A 99 21.38 -6.19 6.09
N TYR A 100 20.14 -6.55 5.82
CA TYR A 100 19.75 -7.75 5.07
C TYR A 100 19.77 -7.58 3.54
N GLY A 101 20.06 -6.39 3.03
CA GLY A 101 20.05 -6.08 1.60
C GLY A 101 18.63 -6.08 1.03
N LEU A 102 17.89 -4.98 1.20
CA LEU A 102 16.48 -4.90 0.79
C LEU A 102 16.32 -5.22 -0.71
N ARG A 103 15.18 -5.82 -1.04
CA ARG A 103 14.75 -6.17 -2.41
C ARG A 103 13.47 -5.44 -2.81
N GLN A 104 12.62 -5.12 -1.85
CA GLN A 104 11.38 -4.42 -2.07
C GLN A 104 11.21 -3.29 -1.05
N LEU A 105 10.55 -2.21 -1.46
CA LEU A 105 10.18 -1.10 -0.59
C LEU A 105 8.84 -0.52 -1.00
N VAL A 106 7.99 -0.23 -0.02
CA VAL A 106 6.75 0.53 -0.21
C VAL A 106 6.75 1.72 0.74
N ALA A 107 6.59 2.92 0.21
CA ALA A 107 6.56 4.14 1.01
C ALA A 107 5.16 4.40 1.58
N SER A 108 5.08 5.21 2.63
CA SER A 108 3.84 5.72 3.19
C SER A 108 4.04 7.16 3.64
N TRP A 109 2.98 7.97 3.60
CA TRP A 109 3.06 9.38 3.93
C TRP A 109 1.73 9.93 4.44
N GLU A 110 1.79 11.00 5.23
CA GLU A 110 0.67 11.87 5.53
C GLU A 110 1.01 13.28 5.05
N ALA A 111 0.14 13.85 4.22
CA ALA A 111 0.32 15.19 3.69
C ALA A 111 -0.99 15.97 3.54
N ARG A 112 -0.89 17.29 3.70
CA ARG A 112 -1.96 18.25 3.42
C ARG A 112 -1.60 19.01 2.15
N THR A 113 -2.51 18.98 1.17
CA THR A 113 -2.33 19.56 -0.17
C THR A 113 -3.52 20.46 -0.53
N PRO A 114 -3.69 21.60 0.16
CA PRO A 114 -4.84 22.48 -0.07
C PRO A 114 -4.78 23.25 -1.41
N GLY A 115 -5.90 23.29 -2.12
CA GLY A 115 -6.00 24.02 -3.38
C GLY A 115 -5.10 23.40 -4.45
N ASN A 116 -4.51 24.23 -5.31
CA ASN A 116 -3.63 23.72 -6.38
C ASN A 116 -2.22 23.41 -5.84
N SER A 117 -2.13 22.34 -5.06
CA SER A 117 -0.89 21.83 -4.49
C SER A 117 -0.89 20.31 -4.45
N TRP A 118 0.30 19.71 -4.42
CA TRP A 118 0.50 18.26 -4.46
C TRP A 118 1.91 17.93 -3.93
N ILE A 119 2.21 16.64 -3.80
CA ILE A 119 3.53 16.16 -3.42
C ILE A 119 4.06 15.13 -4.42
N GLU A 120 5.37 15.01 -4.55
CA GLU A 120 6.02 13.87 -5.20
C GLU A 120 6.90 13.15 -4.19
N VAL A 121 6.69 11.84 -4.05
CA VAL A 121 7.48 10.97 -3.19
C VAL A 121 8.43 10.17 -4.06
N GLN A 122 9.71 10.20 -3.70
CA GLN A 122 10.78 9.53 -4.43
C GLN A 122 11.66 8.73 -3.49
N VAL A 123 12.30 7.69 -4.03
CA VAL A 123 13.28 6.86 -3.32
C VAL A 123 14.58 6.78 -4.10
N LYS A 124 15.67 6.59 -3.36
CA LYS A 124 16.98 6.26 -3.92
C LYS A 124 17.68 5.30 -2.96
N GLY A 125 18.41 4.33 -3.48
CA GLY A 125 19.13 3.34 -2.69
C GLY A 125 20.59 3.23 -3.04
N ARG A 126 21.30 2.43 -2.24
CA ARG A 126 22.73 2.15 -2.39
C ARG A 126 23.01 0.67 -2.19
N THR A 127 23.90 0.15 -3.02
CA THR A 127 24.50 -1.18 -2.88
C THR A 127 25.64 -1.16 -1.85
N ALA A 128 26.11 -2.36 -1.47
CA ALA A 128 27.22 -2.51 -0.54
C ALA A 128 28.55 -1.91 -1.04
N ASP A 129 28.76 -1.90 -2.37
CA ASP A 129 29.93 -1.31 -3.03
C ASP A 129 29.83 0.22 -3.22
N GLY A 130 28.76 0.85 -2.70
CA GLY A 130 28.59 2.30 -2.71
C GLY A 130 27.93 2.88 -3.96
N ARG A 131 27.65 2.08 -5.00
CA ARG A 131 26.84 2.54 -6.14
C ARG A 131 25.45 2.94 -5.67
N ALA A 132 24.91 3.99 -6.26
CA ALA A 132 23.63 4.55 -5.86
C ALA A 132 22.68 4.61 -7.06
N SER A 133 21.42 4.24 -6.85
CA SER A 133 20.40 4.28 -7.91
C SER A 133 20.12 5.71 -8.35
N SER A 134 19.38 5.89 -9.43
CA SER A 134 18.72 7.15 -9.72
C SER A 134 17.62 7.44 -8.66
N TRP A 135 16.89 8.55 -8.84
CA TRP A 135 15.73 8.84 -8.00
C TRP A 135 14.47 8.35 -8.69
N ASP A 136 13.83 7.33 -8.12
CA ASP A 136 12.60 6.78 -8.64
C ASP A 136 11.39 7.46 -8.00
N VAL A 137 10.42 7.86 -8.81
CA VAL A 137 9.13 8.40 -8.36
C VAL A 137 8.21 7.26 -7.93
N LEU A 138 7.83 7.24 -6.66
CA LEU A 138 6.87 6.27 -6.11
C LEU A 138 5.43 6.75 -6.26
N GLY A 139 5.20 8.05 -6.23
CA GLY A 139 3.87 8.60 -6.40
C GLY A 139 3.86 10.12 -6.48
N ARG A 140 2.96 10.63 -7.34
CA ARG A 140 2.52 12.03 -7.33
C ARG A 140 1.15 12.05 -6.70
N TRP A 141 1.04 12.77 -5.58
CA TRP A 141 -0.14 12.66 -4.73
C TRP A 141 -0.71 14.01 -4.32
N ALA A 142 -2.03 14.13 -4.37
CA ALA A 142 -2.81 15.22 -3.80
C ALA A 142 -4.04 14.64 -3.10
N ARG A 143 -4.53 15.33 -2.08
CA ARG A 143 -5.66 14.89 -1.25
C ARG A 143 -6.98 15.01 -2.02
N ASP A 144 -7.10 16.05 -2.85
CA ASP A 144 -8.19 16.19 -3.82
C ASP A 144 -7.68 15.86 -5.24
N ASP A 145 -8.59 15.78 -6.20
CA ASP A 145 -8.30 15.51 -7.62
C ASP A 145 -8.68 16.67 -8.54
N ARG A 146 -8.87 17.88 -7.99
CA ARG A 146 -9.38 19.01 -8.77
C ARG A 146 -8.33 19.59 -9.72
N PHE A 147 -7.07 19.55 -9.31
CA PHE A 147 -5.97 20.22 -10.03
C PHE A 147 -4.89 19.27 -10.51
N VAL A 148 -4.66 18.19 -9.78
CA VAL A 148 -3.67 17.17 -10.12
C VAL A 148 -4.29 15.81 -9.86
N HIS A 149 -4.23 14.96 -10.87
CA HIS A 149 -4.59 13.56 -10.76
C HIS A 149 -3.46 12.78 -10.10
N ARG A 150 -3.78 11.97 -9.09
CA ARG A 150 -2.82 11.10 -8.43
C ARG A 150 -2.33 10.03 -9.42
N THR A 151 -1.03 9.79 -9.43
CA THR A 151 -0.43 8.79 -10.33
C THR A 151 0.74 8.09 -9.63
N SER A 152 0.82 6.76 -9.74
CA SER A 152 2.10 6.06 -9.73
C SER A 152 2.95 6.51 -10.93
N TRP A 153 4.18 6.03 -11.00
CA TRP A 153 4.97 6.17 -12.22
C TRP A 153 5.84 4.93 -12.39
N SER A 154 5.31 3.92 -13.07
CA SER A 154 6.02 2.65 -13.28
C SER A 154 7.13 2.68 -14.37
N PRO A 155 7.06 3.52 -15.43
CA PRO A 155 8.08 3.57 -16.50
C PRO A 155 9.45 4.15 -16.08
N GLN A 156 10.15 3.49 -15.14
CA GLN A 156 11.43 3.93 -14.56
C GLN A 156 12.42 2.77 -14.37
N SER A 157 12.56 1.87 -15.35
CA SER A 157 13.62 0.86 -15.31
C SER A 157 14.92 1.45 -15.85
N ASP A 158 15.83 1.91 -14.99
CA ASP A 158 17.10 2.49 -15.44
C ASP A 158 18.33 1.74 -14.91
N ASP A 159 18.53 1.62 -13.59
CA ASP A 159 19.78 1.11 -13.02
C ASP A 159 19.61 -0.07 -12.05
N LEU A 160 19.27 0.19 -10.80
CA LEU A 160 19.35 -0.73 -9.68
C LEU A 160 17.98 -1.18 -9.19
N ALA A 161 16.91 -0.60 -9.74
CA ALA A 161 15.55 -0.88 -9.35
C ALA A 161 14.55 -0.53 -10.44
N SER A 162 13.30 -0.90 -10.20
CA SER A 162 12.13 -0.53 -11.00
C SER A 162 10.96 -0.25 -10.07
N VAL A 163 9.98 0.52 -10.53
CA VAL A 163 8.74 0.76 -9.79
C VAL A 163 7.63 -0.07 -10.43
N SER A 164 6.95 -0.86 -9.60
CA SER A 164 5.79 -1.66 -9.98
C SER A 164 4.58 -1.07 -9.24
N VAL A 165 3.94 -0.08 -9.85
CA VAL A 165 2.88 0.76 -9.26
C VAL A 165 3.40 1.50 -8.01
N ASP A 166 3.31 0.86 -6.84
CA ASP A 166 3.72 1.42 -5.56
C ASP A 166 4.93 0.72 -4.94
N THR A 167 5.36 -0.40 -5.52
CA THR A 167 6.44 -1.22 -4.99
C THR A 167 7.73 -0.95 -5.75
N TRP A 168 8.71 -0.42 -5.03
CA TRP A 168 10.07 -0.30 -5.54
C TRP A 168 10.79 -1.64 -5.44
N LYS A 169 11.15 -2.22 -6.59
CA LYS A 169 11.76 -3.55 -6.71
C LYS A 169 13.21 -3.39 -7.16
N ALA A 170 14.14 -3.63 -6.24
CA ALA A 170 15.55 -3.59 -6.57
C ALA A 170 15.93 -4.80 -7.45
N SER A 171 16.86 -4.62 -8.39
CA SER A 171 17.44 -5.68 -9.23
C SER A 171 18.61 -6.38 -8.53
N THR A 172 19.35 -5.65 -7.69
CA THR A 172 20.40 -6.15 -6.78
C THR A 172 20.14 -5.74 -5.31
N PRO A 173 20.64 -6.45 -4.28
CA PRO A 173 20.40 -6.07 -2.88
C PRO A 173 20.92 -4.66 -2.54
N LEU A 174 20.08 -3.85 -1.90
CA LEU A 174 20.45 -2.49 -1.47
C LEU A 174 20.63 -2.46 0.06
N THR A 175 21.75 -1.92 0.53
CA THR A 175 22.11 -1.87 1.96
C THR A 175 21.60 -0.61 2.65
N SER A 176 21.15 0.39 1.89
CA SER A 176 20.47 1.55 2.44
C SER A 176 19.57 2.21 1.41
N TYR A 177 18.60 2.97 1.89
CA TYR A 177 17.74 3.82 1.07
C TYR A 177 17.55 5.19 1.72
N ARG A 178 17.01 6.13 0.96
CA ARG A 178 16.48 7.38 1.49
C ARG A 178 15.28 7.84 0.67
N LEU A 179 14.42 8.62 1.32
CA LEU A 179 13.21 9.17 0.73
C LEU A 179 13.40 10.66 0.46
N ARG A 180 12.74 11.15 -0.59
CA ARG A 180 12.61 12.58 -0.87
C ARG A 180 11.16 12.89 -1.13
N VAL A 181 10.66 13.91 -0.44
CA VAL A 181 9.34 14.47 -0.67
C VAL A 181 9.50 15.87 -1.22
N SER A 182 8.98 16.10 -2.41
CA SER A 182 8.84 17.44 -2.97
C SER A 182 7.42 17.94 -2.67
N LEU A 183 7.30 19.13 -2.10
CA LEU A 183 6.05 19.85 -1.88
C LEU A 183 5.87 20.86 -3.01
N MET A 184 4.73 20.83 -3.70
CA MET A 184 4.43 21.71 -4.84
C MET A 184 3.20 22.55 -4.59
N ARG A 185 3.27 23.84 -4.88
CA ARG A 185 2.09 24.73 -4.92
C ARG A 185 2.15 25.57 -6.18
N LYS A 186 1.03 25.69 -6.90
CA LYS A 186 0.99 26.49 -8.13
C LYS A 186 1.49 27.92 -7.88
N VAL A 187 2.37 28.41 -8.75
CA VAL A 187 2.90 29.78 -8.66
C VAL A 187 1.73 30.77 -8.65
N GLY A 188 1.76 31.73 -7.72
CA GLY A 188 0.71 32.74 -7.54
C GLY A 188 -0.57 32.24 -6.84
N ALA A 189 -0.63 30.97 -6.41
CA ALA A 189 -1.79 30.46 -5.68
C ALA A 189 -1.93 31.11 -4.29
N ARG A 190 -3.16 31.50 -3.95
CA ARG A 190 -3.52 32.09 -2.64
C ARG A 190 -3.87 31.04 -1.57
N SER A 191 -3.84 29.75 -1.93
CA SER A 191 -4.11 28.68 -0.95
C SER A 191 -2.98 28.57 0.07
N LYS A 192 -3.30 27.99 1.23
CA LYS A 192 -2.32 27.65 2.26
C LYS A 192 -1.19 26.79 1.64
N PRO A 193 0.05 26.89 2.12
CA PRO A 193 1.13 26.03 1.63
C PRO A 193 0.84 24.55 1.94
N PRO A 194 1.23 23.61 1.06
CA PRO A 194 1.19 22.20 1.37
C PRO A 194 2.17 21.85 2.50
N SER A 195 1.90 20.73 3.17
CA SER A 195 2.76 20.23 4.25
C SER A 195 2.77 18.72 4.36
N LEU A 196 3.87 18.18 4.87
CA LEU A 196 4.10 16.77 5.17
C LEU A 196 4.18 16.60 6.69
N GLY A 197 3.35 15.73 7.27
CA GLY A 197 3.43 15.39 8.70
C GLY A 197 4.27 14.14 8.96
N PHE A 198 4.14 13.16 8.08
CA PHE A 198 4.85 11.88 8.18
C PHE A 198 5.34 11.41 6.81
N VAL A 199 6.51 10.80 6.77
CA VAL A 199 6.95 9.95 5.66
C VAL A 199 7.78 8.79 6.17
N GLY A 200 7.55 7.61 5.62
CA GLY A 200 8.30 6.41 5.96
C GLY A 200 8.25 5.38 4.85
N ALA A 201 8.87 4.24 5.10
CA ALA A 201 8.77 3.09 4.22
C ALA A 201 8.92 1.78 4.99
N MET A 202 8.22 0.77 4.49
CA MET A 202 8.56 -0.63 4.75
C MET A 202 9.56 -1.08 3.69
N ALA A 203 10.67 -1.65 4.13
CA ALA A 203 11.68 -2.29 3.28
C ALA A 203 11.77 -3.77 3.63
N SER A 204 11.85 -4.64 2.62
CA SER A 204 11.86 -6.09 2.85
C SER A 204 12.81 -6.85 1.95
N ARG A 205 13.22 -8.02 2.45
CA ARG A 205 13.78 -9.12 1.68
C ARG A 205 13.07 -10.39 2.13
N LEU A 206 12.34 -11.00 1.21
CA LEU A 206 11.54 -12.19 1.47
C LEU A 206 12.20 -13.39 0.79
N PRO A 207 12.10 -14.60 1.37
CA PRO A 207 12.46 -15.82 0.69
C PRO A 207 11.47 -16.09 -0.46
N SER A 208 11.91 -16.87 -1.44
CA SER A 208 11.03 -17.43 -2.46
C SER A 208 10.32 -18.69 -1.93
N GLY A 209 9.09 -18.92 -2.37
CA GLY A 209 8.35 -20.15 -2.11
C GLY A 209 7.44 -20.11 -0.87
N ASP A 210 6.99 -21.30 -0.48
CA ASP A 210 5.96 -21.47 0.55
C ASP A 210 6.44 -21.04 1.94
N ARG A 211 5.48 -20.65 2.76
CA ARG A 211 5.69 -20.17 4.13
C ARG A 211 5.02 -21.17 5.07
N PRO A 212 5.72 -21.66 6.11
CA PRO A 212 5.11 -22.59 7.04
C PRO A 212 3.95 -21.89 7.77
N THR A 213 2.83 -22.60 7.91
CA THR A 213 1.68 -22.08 8.63
C THR A 213 2.03 -21.76 10.09
N SER A 214 1.66 -20.57 10.53
CA SER A 214 1.88 -20.15 11.90
C SER A 214 0.96 -20.85 12.89
N LYS A 215 1.43 -21.06 14.12
CA LYS A 215 0.56 -21.55 15.20
C LYS A 215 -0.32 -20.41 15.74
N PRO A 216 -1.54 -20.68 16.22
CA PRO A 216 -2.39 -19.68 16.86
C PRO A 216 -1.66 -18.85 17.95
N GLY A 217 -1.93 -17.56 17.94
CA GLY A 217 -1.24 -16.52 18.69
C GLY A 217 -1.99 -16.05 19.93
N VAL A 218 -1.86 -14.76 20.24
CA VAL A 218 -2.32 -14.18 21.50
C VAL A 218 -3.84 -14.03 21.61
N VAL A 219 -4.55 -13.83 20.50
CA VAL A 219 -6.01 -13.64 20.50
C VAL A 219 -6.69 -15.00 20.61
N ALA A 220 -6.26 -15.97 19.80
CA ALA A 220 -6.81 -17.32 19.84
C ALA A 220 -6.63 -17.96 21.23
N LYS A 221 -5.44 -17.81 21.83
CA LYS A 221 -5.14 -18.31 23.18
C LYS A 221 -5.97 -17.65 24.29
N ALA A 222 -6.48 -16.45 24.06
CA ALA A 222 -7.37 -15.74 24.97
C ALA A 222 -8.86 -16.11 24.78
N GLY A 223 -9.17 -17.10 23.93
CA GLY A 223 -10.54 -17.54 23.64
C GLY A 223 -11.14 -16.94 22.35
N GLY A 224 -10.34 -16.20 21.58
CA GLY A 224 -10.80 -15.52 20.37
C GLY A 224 -11.33 -14.10 20.62
N THR A 225 -11.32 -13.27 19.59
CA THR A 225 -11.83 -11.89 19.62
C THR A 225 -12.20 -11.48 18.21
N VAL A 226 -13.32 -10.79 18.05
CA VAL A 226 -13.73 -10.16 16.79
C VAL A 226 -14.07 -8.71 17.08
N LEU A 227 -13.31 -7.80 16.49
CA LEU A 227 -13.55 -6.36 16.54
C LEU A 227 -14.84 -6.04 15.81
N ASP A 228 -15.60 -5.06 16.32
CA ASP A 228 -16.87 -4.66 15.72
C ASP A 228 -16.69 -3.69 14.54
N VAL A 229 -15.87 -4.10 13.58
CA VAL A 229 -15.63 -3.34 12.36
C VAL A 229 -16.89 -3.40 11.49
N PRO A 230 -17.42 -2.24 11.05
CA PRO A 230 -18.62 -2.20 10.22
C PRO A 230 -18.41 -2.95 8.91
N ARG A 231 -19.51 -3.47 8.37
CA ARG A 231 -19.50 -4.37 7.21
C ARG A 231 -19.99 -3.62 5.98
N TYR A 232 -19.07 -3.29 5.07
CA TYR A 232 -19.39 -2.65 3.81
C TYR A 232 -19.06 -3.60 2.66
N SER A 233 -20.02 -3.77 1.74
CA SER A 233 -19.84 -4.53 0.51
C SER A 233 -19.48 -3.55 -0.60
N GLN A 234 -18.47 -3.89 -1.40
CA GLN A 234 -18.14 -3.14 -2.61
C GLN A 234 -19.17 -3.38 -3.73
N MET A 235 -19.82 -4.56 -3.73
CA MET A 235 -20.72 -5.00 -4.79
C MET A 235 -22.02 -4.19 -4.85
N VAL A 236 -22.41 -3.48 -3.78
CA VAL A 236 -23.56 -2.55 -3.83
C VAL A 236 -23.29 -1.32 -4.72
N HIS A 237 -22.02 -1.08 -5.05
CA HIS A 237 -21.54 -0.02 -5.94
C HIS A 237 -21.27 -0.55 -7.37
N ASP A 238 -21.75 -1.74 -7.71
CA ASP A 238 -21.63 -2.29 -9.06
C ASP A 238 -22.11 -1.29 -10.13
N GLY A 239 -21.25 -1.03 -11.11
CA GLY A 239 -21.44 -0.05 -12.19
C GLY A 239 -21.44 1.43 -11.76
N ASP A 240 -21.27 1.76 -10.49
CA ASP A 240 -21.20 3.15 -10.03
C ASP A 240 -19.88 3.79 -10.44
N TYR A 241 -19.96 4.98 -11.05
CA TYR A 241 -18.81 5.81 -11.41
C TYR A 241 -17.62 5.05 -12.02
N SER A 242 -17.89 4.21 -13.03
CA SER A 242 -16.95 3.31 -13.70
C SER A 242 -15.63 3.93 -14.18
N ARG A 243 -15.55 5.26 -14.31
CA ARG A 243 -14.30 6.02 -14.54
C ARG A 243 -13.22 5.83 -13.46
N TRP A 244 -13.55 5.22 -12.32
CA TRP A 244 -12.58 4.89 -11.26
C TRP A 244 -12.39 3.38 -11.16
N GLY A 245 -11.96 2.76 -12.25
CA GLY A 245 -11.59 1.34 -12.27
C GLY A 245 -12.75 0.36 -12.51
N GLY A 246 -13.79 0.76 -13.24
CA GLY A 246 -14.91 -0.12 -13.61
C GLY A 246 -16.12 -0.02 -12.69
N GLY A 247 -15.93 0.33 -11.41
CA GLY A 247 -17.01 0.46 -10.43
C GLY A 247 -16.71 -0.36 -9.16
N GLY A 248 -17.73 -0.58 -8.33
CA GLY A 248 -17.63 -1.29 -7.06
C GLY A 248 -16.85 -2.60 -7.11
N GLU A 249 -16.89 -3.33 -8.21
CA GLU A 249 -16.23 -4.62 -8.40
C GLU A 249 -14.69 -4.54 -8.33
N ALA A 250 -14.12 -3.35 -8.50
CA ALA A 250 -12.69 -3.08 -8.35
C ALA A 250 -12.34 -2.21 -7.12
N TRP A 251 -13.27 -2.05 -6.17
CA TRP A 251 -13.15 -1.15 -5.02
C TRP A 251 -12.87 -1.86 -3.69
N CYS A 252 -12.26 -3.05 -3.71
CA CYS A 252 -11.94 -3.81 -2.49
C CYS A 252 -11.05 -3.02 -1.52
N SER A 253 -10.06 -2.27 -2.02
CA SER A 253 -9.15 -1.45 -1.20
C SER A 253 -9.84 -0.23 -0.55
N PRO A 254 -10.54 0.66 -1.29
CA PRO A 254 -11.26 1.77 -0.68
C PRO A 254 -12.42 1.32 0.21
N THR A 255 -13.07 0.18 -0.08
CA THR A 255 -14.11 -0.39 0.79
C THR A 255 -13.50 -0.91 2.10
N SER A 256 -12.39 -1.65 2.03
CA SER A 256 -11.65 -2.12 3.22
C SER A 256 -11.14 -0.96 4.07
N THR A 257 -10.57 0.07 3.43
CA THR A 257 -10.14 1.30 4.10
C THR A 257 -11.31 1.99 4.79
N SER A 258 -12.46 2.10 4.11
CA SER A 258 -13.68 2.69 4.69
C SER A 258 -14.23 1.89 5.88
N MET A 259 -14.13 0.56 5.87
CA MET A 259 -14.51 -0.26 7.03
C MET A 259 -13.67 0.08 8.26
N VAL A 260 -12.35 0.23 8.10
CA VAL A 260 -11.46 0.59 9.21
C VAL A 260 -11.68 2.04 9.67
N LEU A 261 -11.89 2.99 8.75
CA LEU A 261 -12.28 4.36 9.10
C LEU A 261 -13.61 4.41 9.84
N GLY A 262 -14.60 3.60 9.43
CA GLY A 262 -15.89 3.48 10.09
C GLY A 262 -15.80 2.90 11.49
N TYR A 263 -14.87 1.97 11.73
CA TYR A 263 -14.59 1.43 13.06
C TYR A 263 -14.09 2.51 14.04
N TYR A 264 -13.27 3.44 13.58
CA TYR A 264 -12.80 4.57 14.40
C TYR A 264 -13.77 5.77 14.43
N GLY A 265 -14.83 5.76 13.62
CA GLY A 265 -15.75 6.90 13.48
C GLY A 265 -15.20 8.05 12.62
N ASP A 266 -14.12 7.81 11.86
CA ASP A 266 -13.37 8.81 11.09
C ASP A 266 -13.73 8.83 9.59
N LEU A 267 -14.93 8.36 9.25
CA LEU A 267 -15.44 8.47 7.88
C LEU A 267 -15.52 9.94 7.43
N PRO A 268 -15.35 10.22 6.13
CA PRO A 268 -15.50 11.58 5.61
C PRO A 268 -16.91 12.13 5.90
N PRO A 269 -17.08 13.45 6.07
CA PRO A 269 -18.39 14.05 6.32
C PRO A 269 -19.28 13.93 5.09
N ALA A 270 -20.61 13.94 5.29
CA ALA A 270 -21.60 13.82 4.22
C ALA A 270 -21.46 14.83 3.08
N SER A 271 -20.94 16.03 3.38
CA SER A 271 -20.66 17.05 2.37
C SER A 271 -19.62 16.60 1.33
N ALA A 272 -18.66 15.75 1.70
CA ALA A 272 -17.59 15.27 0.84
C ALA A 272 -18.08 14.36 -0.30
N TYR A 273 -19.14 13.58 -0.04
CA TYR A 273 -19.76 12.68 -1.00
C TYR A 273 -21.16 13.12 -1.44
N SER A 274 -21.51 14.40 -1.22
CA SER A 274 -22.81 14.98 -1.62
C SER A 274 -23.10 14.87 -3.12
N TRP A 275 -22.06 14.80 -3.95
CA TRP A 275 -22.15 14.60 -5.41
C TRP A 275 -22.61 13.19 -5.81
N VAL A 276 -22.59 12.22 -4.89
CA VAL A 276 -23.01 10.85 -5.16
C VAL A 276 -24.55 10.77 -5.24
N LYS A 277 -25.12 10.55 -6.43
CA LYS A 277 -26.59 10.63 -6.60
C LYS A 277 -27.36 9.38 -6.18
N LYS A 278 -26.73 8.19 -6.27
CA LYS A 278 -27.40 6.91 -5.98
C LYS A 278 -27.64 6.76 -4.46
N PRO A 279 -28.85 6.36 -4.03
CA PRO A 279 -29.16 6.21 -2.62
C PRO A 279 -28.76 4.81 -2.11
N HIS A 280 -27.51 4.65 -1.69
CA HIS A 280 -27.08 3.51 -0.87
C HIS A 280 -26.37 4.01 0.41
N PRO A 281 -26.33 3.21 1.49
CA PRO A 281 -25.85 3.68 2.79
C PRO A 281 -24.33 3.95 2.83
N ALA A 282 -23.58 3.48 1.83
CA ALA A 282 -22.12 3.49 1.84
C ALA A 282 -21.48 4.49 0.84
N ARG A 283 -22.15 5.61 0.52
CA ARG A 283 -21.67 6.65 -0.44
C ARG A 283 -20.26 7.20 -0.18
N PHE A 284 -19.75 7.06 1.04
CA PHE A 284 -18.37 7.39 1.38
C PHE A 284 -17.36 6.45 0.69
N VAL A 285 -17.75 5.25 0.27
CA VAL A 285 -16.91 4.32 -0.50
C VAL A 285 -16.64 4.88 -1.90
N ASP A 286 -17.64 5.45 -2.59
CA ASP A 286 -17.43 6.14 -3.88
C ASP A 286 -16.44 7.30 -3.74
N TYR A 287 -16.54 8.03 -2.63
CA TYR A 287 -15.60 9.09 -2.32
C TYR A 287 -14.20 8.55 -2.03
N ALA A 288 -14.07 7.49 -1.22
CA ALA A 288 -12.79 6.84 -0.99
C ALA A 288 -12.18 6.34 -2.30
N ALA A 289 -12.95 5.66 -3.17
CA ALA A 289 -12.50 5.20 -4.48
C ALA A 289 -11.99 6.35 -5.35
N ARG A 290 -12.73 7.45 -5.43
CA ARG A 290 -12.27 8.67 -6.12
C ARG A 290 -10.97 9.21 -5.51
N MET A 291 -10.88 9.29 -4.18
CA MET A 291 -9.73 9.87 -3.48
C MET A 291 -8.48 8.96 -3.46
N THR A 292 -8.62 7.67 -3.77
CA THR A 292 -7.50 6.72 -3.83
C THR A 292 -7.18 6.23 -5.24
N TYR A 293 -7.97 6.64 -6.24
CA TYR A 293 -7.72 6.30 -7.64
C TYR A 293 -6.34 6.76 -8.12
N ASP A 294 -5.61 5.83 -8.70
CA ASP A 294 -4.35 6.05 -9.38
C ASP A 294 -4.58 6.05 -10.89
N HIS A 295 -4.36 7.19 -11.53
CA HIS A 295 -4.63 7.38 -12.95
C HIS A 295 -3.56 6.78 -13.89
N ASP A 296 -2.39 6.41 -13.38
CA ASP A 296 -1.35 5.71 -14.18
C ASP A 296 -1.55 4.18 -14.09
N TYR A 297 -1.91 3.69 -12.90
CA TYR A 297 -2.27 2.29 -12.69
C TYR A 297 -3.68 1.93 -13.18
N ASP A 298 -4.56 2.93 -13.33
CA ASP A 298 -5.98 2.77 -13.69
C ASP A 298 -6.78 1.96 -12.65
N GLY A 299 -6.51 2.19 -11.36
CA GLY A 299 -7.10 1.41 -10.28
C GLY A 299 -7.06 2.06 -8.91
N THR A 300 -7.86 1.52 -7.98
CA THR A 300 -7.91 1.98 -6.58
C THR A 300 -7.01 1.16 -5.64
N GLY A 301 -6.31 0.17 -6.19
CA GLY A 301 -5.48 -0.79 -5.45
C GLY A 301 -4.11 -0.29 -5.01
N ASN A 302 -3.73 0.96 -5.31
CA ASN A 302 -2.44 1.53 -4.89
C ASN A 302 -2.39 1.67 -3.35
N TRP A 303 -1.50 0.92 -2.69
CA TRP A 303 -1.51 0.80 -1.23
C TRP A 303 -1.13 2.10 -0.51
N PRO A 304 -0.06 2.82 -0.92
CA PRO A 304 0.25 4.13 -0.37
C PRO A 304 -0.86 5.17 -0.55
N PHE A 305 -1.65 5.12 -1.62
CA PHE A 305 -2.71 6.09 -1.82
C PHE A 305 -3.87 5.89 -0.84
N ASN A 306 -4.22 4.63 -0.55
CA ASN A 306 -5.21 4.30 0.48
C ASN A 306 -4.74 4.67 1.88
N THR A 307 -3.47 4.39 2.22
CA THR A 307 -2.92 4.77 3.54
C THR A 307 -2.74 6.29 3.67
N ALA A 308 -2.31 7.01 2.62
CA ALA A 308 -2.25 8.46 2.65
C ALA A 308 -3.63 9.13 2.76
N TYR A 309 -4.66 8.55 2.12
CA TYR A 309 -6.04 8.97 2.30
C TYR A 309 -6.50 8.77 3.75
N ALA A 310 -6.29 7.58 4.32
CA ALA A 310 -6.68 7.25 5.68
C ALA A 310 -5.93 8.08 6.74
N ALA A 311 -4.61 8.27 6.59
CA ALA A 311 -3.80 9.08 7.50
C ALA A 311 -4.27 10.55 7.56
N GLY A 312 -4.84 11.06 6.46
CA GLY A 312 -5.46 12.39 6.44
C GLY A 312 -6.76 12.52 7.26
N LEU A 313 -7.28 11.41 7.79
CA LEU A 313 -8.48 11.32 8.62
C LEU A 313 -8.14 10.85 10.04
N THR A 314 -7.37 9.76 10.19
CA THR A 314 -7.03 9.16 11.50
C THR A 314 -5.72 9.68 12.09
N GLY A 315 -4.92 10.40 11.31
CA GLY A 315 -3.55 10.80 11.67
C GLY A 315 -2.50 9.72 11.35
N HIS A 316 -2.86 8.43 11.48
CA HIS A 316 -1.90 7.33 11.36
C HIS A 316 -2.37 6.24 10.39
N ALA A 317 -1.65 6.10 9.28
CA ALA A 317 -1.78 4.94 8.42
C ALA A 317 -0.50 4.70 7.61
N PHE A 318 -0.12 3.43 7.47
CA PHE A 318 1.05 3.04 6.70
C PHE A 318 0.93 1.62 6.15
N VAL A 319 1.72 1.35 5.11
CA VAL A 319 1.90 0.02 4.54
C VAL A 319 3.04 -0.67 5.28
N THR A 320 2.84 -1.94 5.65
CA THR A 320 3.91 -2.81 6.14
C THR A 320 3.73 -4.22 5.59
N ARG A 321 4.58 -5.14 6.04
CA ARG A 321 4.41 -6.58 5.89
C ARG A 321 4.32 -7.22 7.27
N LEU A 322 3.45 -8.19 7.41
CA LEU A 322 3.41 -9.06 8.58
C LEU A 322 3.99 -10.43 8.16
N PRO A 323 4.87 -11.04 8.97
CA PRO A 323 5.50 -12.31 8.60
C PRO A 323 4.54 -13.49 8.68
N ASP A 324 3.45 -13.35 9.46
CA ASP A 324 2.42 -14.35 9.71
C ASP A 324 1.17 -13.73 10.41
N LEU A 325 0.13 -14.53 10.62
CA LEU A 325 -1.07 -14.13 11.35
C LEU A 325 -0.85 -13.93 12.87
N ARG A 326 0.24 -14.42 13.47
CA ARG A 326 0.51 -14.20 14.91
C ARG A 326 0.80 -12.73 15.17
N LEU A 327 1.43 -12.04 14.22
CA LEU A 327 1.61 -10.59 14.31
C LEU A 327 0.30 -9.84 14.08
N ALA A 328 -0.55 -10.29 13.16
CA ALA A 328 -1.89 -9.72 13.01
C ALA A 328 -2.71 -9.88 14.30
N GLU A 329 -2.61 -11.00 15.01
CA GLU A 329 -3.23 -11.17 16.33
C GLU A 329 -2.75 -10.15 17.36
N ARG A 330 -1.50 -9.69 17.31
CA ARG A 330 -1.02 -8.64 18.23
C ARG A 330 -1.68 -7.29 17.95
N LEU A 331 -1.95 -6.98 16.68
CA LEU A 331 -2.68 -5.79 16.27
C LEU A 331 -4.16 -5.88 16.69
N ILE A 332 -4.82 -7.01 16.41
CA ILE A 332 -6.20 -7.25 16.84
C ILE A 332 -6.35 -7.16 18.36
N LYS A 333 -5.38 -7.69 19.13
CA LYS A 333 -5.39 -7.64 20.59
C LYS A 333 -5.45 -6.21 21.14
N VAL A 334 -4.84 -5.24 20.44
CA VAL A 334 -4.88 -3.82 20.82
C VAL A 334 -5.93 -3.03 20.05
N GLY A 335 -6.91 -3.72 19.45
CA GLY A 335 -8.05 -3.09 18.79
C GLY A 335 -7.76 -2.51 17.41
N ILE A 336 -6.70 -2.96 16.72
CA ILE A 336 -6.34 -2.47 15.38
C ILE A 336 -6.72 -3.53 14.31
N PRO A 337 -7.77 -3.30 13.50
CA PRO A 337 -8.05 -4.12 12.32
C PRO A 337 -6.94 -3.99 11.28
N VAL A 338 -6.73 -5.04 10.49
CA VAL A 338 -5.62 -5.08 9.53
C VAL A 338 -6.15 -5.32 8.12
N VAL A 339 -5.94 -4.39 7.21
CA VAL A 339 -6.26 -4.62 5.79
C VAL A 339 -5.12 -5.42 5.17
N VAL A 340 -5.39 -6.51 4.47
CA VAL A 340 -4.36 -7.37 3.87
C VAL A 340 -4.66 -7.67 2.40
N SER A 341 -3.60 -7.91 1.62
CA SER A 341 -3.69 -8.25 0.20
C SER A 341 -3.56 -9.75 0.00
N ILE A 342 -4.60 -10.40 -0.49
CA ILE A 342 -4.63 -11.84 -0.77
C ILE A 342 -4.76 -12.11 -2.26
N ALA A 343 -4.34 -13.29 -2.71
CA ALA A 343 -4.61 -13.83 -4.02
C ALA A 343 -4.82 -15.34 -3.90
N PHE A 344 -5.76 -15.89 -4.66
CA PHE A 344 -6.14 -17.29 -4.55
C PHE A 344 -6.82 -17.77 -5.84
N GLY A 345 -6.64 -19.04 -6.16
CA GLY A 345 -7.33 -19.73 -7.25
C GLY A 345 -8.64 -20.36 -6.81
N LYS A 346 -9.31 -21.00 -7.77
CA LYS A 346 -10.61 -21.66 -7.54
C LYS A 346 -10.48 -22.80 -6.55
N GLY A 347 -11.12 -22.64 -5.40
CA GLY A 347 -11.17 -23.66 -4.33
C GLY A 347 -10.06 -23.55 -3.30
N ASP A 348 -9.07 -22.68 -3.50
CA ASP A 348 -7.94 -22.51 -2.58
C ASP A 348 -8.36 -21.84 -1.26
N LEU A 349 -9.36 -20.96 -1.32
CA LEU A 349 -9.96 -20.30 -0.17
C LEU A 349 -11.47 -20.60 -0.08
N PRO A 350 -11.85 -21.76 0.51
CA PRO A 350 -13.25 -22.11 0.70
C PRO A 350 -14.01 -21.04 1.49
N ASN A 351 -15.30 -20.89 1.19
CA ASN A 351 -16.18 -19.85 1.73
C ASN A 351 -15.88 -18.41 1.27
N ALA A 352 -14.94 -18.16 0.35
CA ALA A 352 -14.77 -16.84 -0.24
C ALA A 352 -16.04 -16.41 -1.02
N PRO A 353 -16.40 -15.11 -1.03
CA PRO A 353 -17.57 -14.62 -1.79
C PRO A 353 -17.34 -14.63 -3.30
N ILE A 354 -16.08 -14.75 -3.73
CA ILE A 354 -15.66 -14.83 -5.13
C ILE A 354 -14.81 -16.09 -5.33
N SER A 355 -14.80 -16.64 -6.55
CA SER A 355 -14.15 -17.92 -6.80
C SER A 355 -12.63 -17.85 -6.89
N ALA A 356 -12.05 -16.72 -7.30
CA ALA A 356 -10.61 -16.53 -7.45
C ALA A 356 -10.26 -15.03 -7.52
N SER A 357 -9.02 -14.67 -7.23
CA SER A 357 -8.49 -13.32 -7.44
C SER A 357 -6.96 -13.31 -7.59
N ASN A 358 -6.46 -12.44 -8.47
CA ASN A 358 -5.02 -12.14 -8.60
C ASN A 358 -4.53 -11.05 -7.63
N GLY A 359 -5.45 -10.48 -6.84
CA GLY A 359 -5.19 -9.43 -5.87
C GLY A 359 -6.51 -8.90 -5.30
N HIS A 360 -6.72 -9.09 -4.00
CA HIS A 360 -7.96 -8.73 -3.31
C HIS A 360 -7.65 -8.20 -1.91
N LEU A 361 -8.27 -7.10 -1.52
CA LEU A 361 -8.07 -6.50 -0.20
C LEU A 361 -9.23 -6.91 0.71
N VAL A 362 -8.89 -7.47 1.86
CA VAL A 362 -9.83 -7.85 2.93
C VAL A 362 -9.38 -7.28 4.26
N VAL A 363 -10.28 -7.16 5.23
CA VAL A 363 -9.94 -6.68 6.58
C VAL A 363 -9.93 -7.86 7.56
N ILE A 364 -8.79 -8.18 8.14
CA ILE A 364 -8.73 -9.04 9.33
C ILE A 364 -9.34 -8.27 10.49
N VAL A 365 -10.41 -8.81 11.06
CA VAL A 365 -11.17 -8.20 12.17
C VAL A 365 -11.08 -9.04 13.43
N GLY A 366 -10.53 -10.25 13.37
CA GLY A 366 -10.53 -11.12 14.51
C GLY A 366 -9.98 -12.51 14.26
N PHE A 367 -10.03 -13.32 15.32
CA PHE A 367 -9.68 -14.72 15.30
C PHE A 367 -10.62 -15.52 16.20
N THR A 368 -10.93 -16.75 15.80
CA THR A 368 -11.69 -17.69 16.64
C THR A 368 -10.79 -18.27 17.74
N LYS A 369 -11.39 -18.96 18.72
CA LYS A 369 -10.64 -19.72 19.73
C LYS A 369 -9.74 -20.81 19.14
N ALA A 370 -10.10 -21.36 17.97
CA ALA A 370 -9.31 -22.37 17.27
C ALA A 370 -8.11 -21.74 16.52
N GLY A 371 -8.12 -20.42 16.34
CA GLY A 371 -7.09 -19.68 15.62
C GLY A 371 -7.40 -19.42 14.16
N ASP A 372 -8.60 -19.77 13.69
CA ASP A 372 -9.10 -19.40 12.38
C ASP A 372 -9.29 -17.89 12.29
N VAL A 373 -9.05 -17.33 11.11
CA VAL A 373 -9.07 -15.89 10.90
C VAL A 373 -10.48 -15.43 10.54
N VAL A 374 -10.96 -14.39 11.22
CA VAL A 374 -12.23 -13.73 10.93
C VAL A 374 -11.92 -12.47 10.14
N VAL A 375 -12.50 -12.36 8.95
CA VAL A 375 -12.32 -11.21 8.06
C VAL A 375 -13.65 -10.57 7.71
N ASN A 376 -13.61 -9.27 7.40
CA ASN A 376 -14.62 -8.63 6.58
C ASN A 376 -14.10 -8.60 5.13
N ASP A 377 -14.73 -9.36 4.25
CA ASP A 377 -14.43 -9.46 2.82
C ASP A 377 -15.40 -8.57 2.01
N PRO A 378 -14.92 -7.48 1.39
CA PRO A 378 -15.78 -6.52 0.71
C PRO A 378 -16.48 -7.08 -0.53
N ALA A 379 -16.01 -8.19 -1.12
CA ALA A 379 -16.54 -8.72 -2.37
C ALA A 379 -17.83 -9.53 -2.21
N ALA A 380 -18.41 -9.59 -1.02
CA ALA A 380 -19.74 -10.16 -0.83
C ALA A 380 -20.84 -9.30 -1.47
N ASP A 381 -21.93 -9.91 -1.97
CA ASP A 381 -23.03 -9.20 -2.64
C ASP A 381 -23.78 -8.19 -1.74
N SER A 382 -23.68 -8.34 -0.43
CA SER A 382 -24.33 -7.46 0.55
C SER A 382 -23.58 -7.42 1.88
N ALA A 383 -23.87 -6.40 2.69
CA ALA A 383 -23.24 -6.21 4.00
C ALA A 383 -23.35 -7.41 4.95
N SER A 384 -24.43 -8.20 4.88
CA SER A 384 -24.61 -9.38 5.72
C SER A 384 -23.62 -10.50 5.40
N GLY A 385 -23.20 -10.62 4.13
CA GLY A 385 -22.26 -11.64 3.65
C GLY A 385 -20.78 -11.26 3.74
N VAL A 386 -20.47 -10.05 4.21
CA VAL A 386 -19.09 -9.52 4.29
C VAL A 386 -18.25 -10.26 5.32
N ARG A 387 -18.80 -10.54 6.51
CA ARG A 387 -18.01 -11.19 7.57
C ARG A 387 -17.90 -12.69 7.32
N ARG A 388 -16.66 -13.20 7.27
CA ARG A 388 -16.34 -14.60 6.98
C ARG A 388 -15.24 -15.11 7.89
N THR A 389 -15.19 -16.43 8.06
CA THR A 389 -14.11 -17.10 8.79
C THR A 389 -13.42 -18.07 7.85
N TYR A 390 -12.09 -18.00 7.81
CA TYR A 390 -11.26 -18.87 7.00
C TYR A 390 -10.34 -19.70 7.88
N ASP A 391 -10.09 -20.94 7.44
CA ASP A 391 -9.02 -21.76 7.99
C ASP A 391 -7.69 -20.99 7.92
N ARG A 392 -6.92 -21.06 9.01
CA ARG A 392 -5.66 -20.33 9.14
C ARG A 392 -4.67 -20.64 8.03
N ALA A 393 -4.48 -21.93 7.72
CA ALA A 393 -3.48 -22.35 6.74
C ALA A 393 -3.89 -21.84 5.35
N ARG A 394 -5.15 -22.05 4.98
CA ARG A 394 -5.69 -21.56 3.69
C ARG A 394 -5.56 -20.05 3.53
N PHE A 395 -5.79 -19.30 4.59
CA PHE A 395 -5.64 -17.84 4.52
C PHE A 395 -4.17 -17.40 4.43
N GLU A 396 -3.25 -18.04 5.16
CA GLU A 396 -1.81 -17.73 5.04
C GLU A 396 -1.26 -18.10 3.66
N ASP A 397 -1.72 -19.20 3.06
CA ASP A 397 -1.37 -19.60 1.70
C ASP A 397 -1.86 -18.56 0.67
N ALA A 398 -3.04 -17.99 0.89
CA ALA A 398 -3.57 -16.92 0.04
C ALA A 398 -2.88 -15.56 0.25
N TRP A 399 -2.15 -15.36 1.35
CA TRP A 399 -1.62 -14.04 1.76
C TRP A 399 -0.09 -13.94 1.70
N LEU A 400 0.62 -14.91 2.29
CA LEU A 400 2.06 -14.80 2.56
C LEU A 400 2.92 -15.09 1.33
N PRO A 401 2.72 -16.17 0.55
CA PRO A 401 3.51 -16.41 -0.66
C PRO A 401 3.17 -15.46 -1.81
N THR A 402 1.93 -14.94 -1.84
CA THR A 402 1.39 -14.14 -2.94
C THR A 402 1.79 -12.67 -2.81
N SER A 403 1.28 -12.00 -1.78
CA SER A 403 1.57 -10.59 -1.53
C SER A 403 2.87 -10.42 -0.76
N GLY A 404 3.38 -11.45 -0.08
CA GLY A 404 4.50 -11.36 0.86
C GLY A 404 4.09 -10.85 2.24
N GLY A 405 2.82 -11.02 2.63
CA GLY A 405 2.30 -10.55 3.92
C GLY A 405 1.94 -9.06 3.95
N LEU A 406 1.67 -8.43 2.80
CA LEU A 406 1.36 -6.99 2.75
C LEU A 406 0.11 -6.65 3.56
N ALA A 407 0.20 -5.55 4.28
CA ALA A 407 -0.84 -5.06 5.15
C ALA A 407 -0.90 -3.53 5.18
N TYR A 408 -2.11 -2.97 5.34
CA TYR A 408 -2.30 -1.62 5.82
C TYR A 408 -2.54 -1.70 7.32
N VAL A 409 -1.87 -0.82 8.04
CA VAL A 409 -2.17 -0.56 9.44
C VAL A 409 -2.68 0.86 9.50
N ILE A 410 -3.96 1.00 9.86
CA ILE A 410 -4.64 2.28 10.08
C ILE A 410 -5.05 2.26 11.55
N HIS A 411 -4.67 3.29 12.30
CA HIS A 411 -5.00 3.40 13.72
C HIS A 411 -5.19 4.87 14.11
N ASP A 412 -5.74 5.08 15.30
CA ASP A 412 -5.85 6.38 15.96
C ASP A 412 -4.93 6.41 17.20
N ASP A 413 -4.95 7.53 17.92
CA ASP A 413 -4.17 7.68 19.16
C ASP A 413 -4.71 6.81 20.32
N ALA A 414 -5.96 6.36 20.25
CA ALA A 414 -6.57 5.48 21.25
C ALA A 414 -6.11 4.02 21.12
N HIS A 415 -5.66 3.63 19.93
CA HIS A 415 -5.16 2.29 19.62
C HIS A 415 -3.68 2.36 19.18
N PRO A 416 -2.73 2.60 20.11
CA PRO A 416 -1.32 2.69 19.78
C PRO A 416 -0.76 1.36 19.28
N LEU A 417 0.22 1.42 18.37
CA LEU A 417 0.90 0.24 17.86
C LEU A 417 1.53 -0.59 18.99
N PRO A 418 1.47 -1.93 18.92
CA PRO A 418 2.22 -2.77 19.85
C PRO A 418 3.71 -2.55 19.65
N ALA A 419 4.49 -2.69 20.73
CA ALA A 419 5.94 -2.64 20.66
C ALA A 419 6.48 -3.65 19.63
N ALA A 420 7.48 -3.23 18.84
CA ALA A 420 8.16 -4.04 17.83
C ALA A 420 7.27 -4.53 16.66
N LEU A 421 6.36 -3.68 16.16
CA LEU A 421 5.79 -3.88 14.83
C LEU A 421 6.88 -3.57 13.77
N PRO A 422 7.24 -4.56 12.92
CA PRO A 422 8.32 -4.44 11.94
C PRO A 422 7.99 -3.53 10.77
#